data_AF-A0A838US74-F1
#
_entry.id   AF-A0A838US74-F1
#
_cell.length_a   1.000
_cell.length_b   1.000
_cell.length_c   1.000
_cell.angle_alpha   90.00
_cell.angle_beta   90.00
_cell.angle_gamma   90.00
#
_symmetry.space_group_name_H-M   'P 1'
#
loop_
_entity.id
_entity.type
_entity.pdbx_description
1 polymer ?
#
loop_
_entity_poly.entity_id
_entity_poly.type
_entity_poly.pdbx_seq_one_letter_code
_entity_poly.pdbx_strand_id
1 'polypeptide(L)'
;MSKWALTNTKLWALSTIWQTLLLTFLSGILIGGLTFLGQGILSGSFNQIANSGAVWVTVAFFLVSLATRQQLAIIAGTATLMGEVIGYYGLALFKYGLPDSYNYVVLWLIVGVIFGPLFGIAGMWWRSADFMRSIIAIAMLSATFIAEGMYYLSYTMYRRVLGVSLLDCSCFS
;
A
#
# COMPACT_ATOMS: atom_id res chain seq x y z
N MET A 1 5.99 -37.99 20.54
CA MET A 1 5.48 -36.65 20.90
C MET A 1 4.05 -36.79 21.41
N SER A 2 3.72 -36.22 22.58
CA SER A 2 2.37 -36.32 23.16
C SER A 2 1.38 -35.38 22.43
N LYS A 3 0.08 -35.75 22.39
CA LYS A 3 -0.99 -34.90 21.80
C LYS A 3 -1.00 -33.49 22.39
N TRP A 4 -0.66 -33.34 23.67
CA TRP A 4 -0.62 -32.07 24.37
C TRP A 4 0.43 -31.10 23.82
N ALA A 5 1.64 -31.59 23.52
CA ALA A 5 2.70 -30.79 22.93
C ALA A 5 2.34 -30.31 21.52
N LEU A 6 1.67 -31.15 20.71
CA LEU A 6 1.21 -30.79 19.37
C LEU A 6 0.14 -29.70 19.39
N THR A 7 -0.79 -29.74 20.35
CA THR A 7 -1.84 -28.72 20.51
C THR A 7 -1.24 -27.36 20.89
N ASN A 8 -0.28 -27.34 21.81
CA ASN A 8 0.31 -26.10 22.31
C ASN A 8 1.12 -25.38 21.20
N THR A 9 1.88 -26.12 20.39
CA THR A 9 2.59 -25.57 19.22
C THR A 9 1.63 -25.00 18.17
N LYS A 10 0.48 -25.65 17.93
CA LYS A 10 -0.54 -25.13 17.01
C LYS A 10 -1.15 -23.83 17.50
N LEU A 11 -1.47 -23.73 18.79
CA LEU A 11 -2.03 -22.51 19.39
C LEU A 11 -1.07 -21.33 19.30
N TRP A 12 0.22 -21.54 19.59
CA TRP A 12 1.25 -20.51 19.47
C TRP A 12 1.49 -20.06 18.01
N ALA A 13 1.46 -20.99 17.07
CA ALA A 13 1.57 -20.66 15.65
C ALA A 13 0.37 -19.82 15.16
N LEU A 14 -0.85 -20.16 15.62
CA LEU A 14 -2.05 -19.39 15.28
C LEU A 14 -2.03 -17.99 15.89
N SER A 15 -1.62 -17.82 17.16
CA SER A 15 -1.53 -16.50 17.77
C SER A 15 -0.54 -15.58 17.06
N THR A 16 0.60 -16.13 16.60
CA THR A 16 1.60 -15.39 15.83
C THR A 16 1.07 -14.93 14.47
N ILE A 17 0.26 -15.74 13.80
CA ILE A 17 -0.40 -15.37 12.54
C ILE A 17 -1.35 -14.19 12.77
N TRP A 18 -2.24 -14.29 13.76
CA TRP A 18 -3.20 -13.22 14.06
C TRP A 18 -2.52 -11.92 14.46
N GLN A 19 -1.46 -12.00 15.27
CA GLN A 19 -0.65 -10.84 15.63
C GLN A 19 -0.02 -10.19 14.40
N THR A 20 0.55 -10.98 13.50
CA THR A 20 1.14 -10.46 12.25
C THR A 20 0.09 -9.73 11.42
N LEU A 21 -1.06 -10.37 11.18
CA LEU A 21 -2.14 -9.79 10.38
C LEU A 21 -2.68 -8.50 11.00
N LEU A 22 -2.89 -8.50 12.32
CA LEU A 22 -3.36 -7.32 13.05
C LEU A 22 -2.33 -6.19 12.97
N LEU A 23 -1.05 -6.47 13.20
CA LEU A 23 0.01 -5.47 13.13
C LEU A 23 0.15 -4.89 11.73
N THR A 24 0.12 -5.70 10.68
CA THR A 24 0.20 -5.22 9.30
C THR A 24 -1.02 -4.38 8.92
N PHE A 25 -2.22 -4.78 9.34
CA PHE A 25 -3.45 -4.03 9.09
C PHE A 25 -3.45 -2.68 9.83
N LEU A 26 -3.12 -2.66 11.12
CA LEU A 26 -3.04 -1.43 11.92
C LEU A 26 -1.92 -0.51 11.44
N SER A 27 -0.78 -1.06 11.01
CA SER A 27 0.29 -0.28 10.40
C SER A 27 -0.19 0.36 9.10
N GLY A 28 -0.93 -0.39 8.27
CA GLY A 28 -1.58 0.15 7.09
C GLY A 28 -2.51 1.32 7.41
N ILE A 29 -3.40 1.17 8.40
CA ILE A 29 -4.28 2.27 8.86
C ILE A 29 -3.48 3.50 9.26
N LEU A 30 -2.43 3.31 10.06
CA LEU A 30 -1.55 4.40 10.49
C LEU A 30 -0.91 5.11 9.29
N ILE A 31 -0.33 4.35 8.36
CA ILE A 31 0.34 4.92 7.18
C ILE A 31 -0.67 5.62 6.27
N GLY A 32 -1.83 5.03 5.98
CA GLY A 32 -2.89 5.68 5.20
C GLY A 32 -3.35 6.99 5.83
N GLY A 33 -3.50 7.02 7.14
CA GLY A 33 -3.82 8.25 7.87
C GLY A 33 -2.71 9.30 7.78
N LEU A 34 -1.45 8.90 7.91
CA LEU A 34 -0.30 9.79 7.73
C LEU A 34 -0.20 10.32 6.29
N THR A 35 -0.53 9.52 5.29
CA THR A 35 -0.62 9.94 3.89
C THR A 35 -1.64 11.05 3.72
N PHE A 36 -2.84 10.89 4.29
CA PHE A 36 -3.88 11.93 4.25
C PHE A 36 -3.43 13.23 4.90
N LEU A 37 -2.80 13.16 6.07
CA LEU A 37 -2.26 14.33 6.76
C LEU A 37 -1.12 14.99 5.97
N GLY A 38 -0.20 14.18 5.43
CA GLY A 38 0.90 14.64 4.60
C GLY A 38 0.41 15.35 3.35
N GLN A 39 -0.60 14.80 2.68
CA GLN A 39 -1.24 15.45 1.54
C GLN A 39 -1.98 16.75 1.94
N GLY A 40 -2.46 16.87 3.16
CA GLY A 40 -3.05 18.12 3.65
C GLY A 40 -2.05 19.26 3.88
N ILE A 41 -0.76 18.93 4.13
CA ILE A 41 0.26 19.89 4.58
C ILE A 41 1.31 20.17 3.49
N LEU A 42 1.62 19.18 2.64
CA LEU A 42 2.65 19.27 1.61
C LEU A 42 2.12 19.94 0.33
N SER A 43 2.91 20.85 -0.24
CA SER A 43 2.57 21.59 -1.46
C SER A 43 3.28 21.05 -2.71
N GLY A 44 2.75 21.38 -3.89
CA GLY A 44 3.37 21.05 -5.17
C GLY A 44 3.59 19.56 -5.39
N SER A 45 4.76 19.18 -5.89
CA SER A 45 5.10 17.77 -6.17
C SER A 45 5.17 16.89 -4.93
N PHE A 46 5.48 17.46 -3.75
CA PHE A 46 5.52 16.70 -2.50
C PHE A 46 4.15 16.20 -2.07
N ASN A 47 3.08 16.91 -2.46
CA ASN A 47 1.71 16.46 -2.28
C ASN A 47 1.44 15.13 -2.99
N GLN A 48 1.92 15.02 -4.23
CA GLN A 48 1.74 13.82 -5.06
C GLN A 48 2.61 12.66 -4.58
N ILE A 49 3.80 12.95 -4.06
CA ILE A 49 4.65 11.93 -3.41
C ILE A 49 3.98 11.40 -2.15
N ALA A 50 3.31 12.25 -1.36
CA ALA A 50 2.61 11.82 -0.16
C ALA A 50 1.50 10.81 -0.48
N ASN A 51 0.75 11.05 -1.56
CA ASN A 51 -0.31 10.15 -2.03
C ASN A 51 0.07 9.46 -3.35
N SER A 52 1.10 8.61 -3.26
CA SER A 52 1.64 7.81 -4.36
C SER A 52 1.32 6.33 -4.17
N GLY A 53 0.83 5.68 -5.22
CA GLY A 53 0.59 4.25 -5.22
C GLY A 53 1.89 3.45 -5.07
N ALA A 54 3.02 3.96 -5.61
CA ALA A 54 4.33 3.36 -5.41
C ALA A 54 4.76 3.38 -3.93
N VAL A 55 4.48 4.46 -3.20
CA VAL A 55 4.76 4.57 -1.76
C VAL A 55 3.92 3.57 -0.96
N TRP A 56 2.63 3.42 -1.28
CA TRP A 56 1.73 2.48 -0.59
C TRP A 56 2.20 1.03 -0.75
N VAL A 57 2.51 0.60 -1.97
CA VAL A 57 3.02 -0.77 -2.18
C VAL A 57 4.41 -1.00 -1.57
N THR A 58 5.20 0.05 -1.38
CA THR A 58 6.49 -0.02 -0.67
C THR A 58 6.30 -0.39 0.80
N VAL A 59 5.26 0.14 1.44
CA VAL A 59 4.92 -0.19 2.84
C VAL A 59 4.54 -1.65 2.97
N ALA A 60 3.64 -2.14 2.09
CA ALA A 60 3.29 -3.56 2.03
C ALA A 60 4.51 -4.46 1.78
N PHE A 61 5.40 -4.07 0.87
CA PHE A 61 6.64 -4.78 0.59
C PHE A 61 7.53 -4.92 1.84
N PHE A 62 7.79 -3.83 2.56
CA PHE A 62 8.71 -3.86 3.70
C PHE A 62 8.09 -4.51 4.94
N LEU A 63 6.83 -4.19 5.29
CA LEU A 63 6.17 -4.77 6.46
C LEU A 63 6.05 -6.30 6.38
N VAL A 64 5.89 -6.82 5.16
CA VAL A 64 5.72 -8.27 4.92
C VAL A 64 7.04 -8.98 4.64
N SER A 65 8.17 -8.25 4.57
CA SER A 65 9.47 -8.83 4.23
C SER A 65 9.95 -9.93 5.18
N LEU A 66 9.44 -9.96 6.41
CA LEU A 66 9.76 -10.95 7.43
C LEU A 66 8.88 -12.21 7.38
N ALA A 67 7.86 -12.24 6.50
CA ALA A 67 6.99 -13.39 6.39
C ALA A 67 7.79 -14.62 5.90
N THR A 68 7.57 -15.76 6.54
CA THR A 68 8.24 -17.02 6.18
C THR A 68 7.35 -17.95 5.36
N ARG A 69 6.07 -17.61 5.22
CA ARG A 69 5.07 -18.40 4.50
C ARG A 69 4.41 -17.54 3.44
N GLN A 70 4.36 -18.05 2.21
CA GLN A 70 3.76 -17.33 1.08
C GLN A 70 2.30 -16.95 1.32
N GLN A 71 1.49 -17.83 1.92
CA GLN A 71 0.09 -17.54 2.26
C GLN A 71 -0.02 -16.37 3.25
N LEU A 72 0.86 -16.34 4.26
CA LEU A 72 0.89 -15.23 5.21
C LEU A 72 1.32 -13.94 4.50
N ALA A 73 2.30 -14.02 3.59
CA ALA A 73 2.75 -12.87 2.82
C ALA A 73 1.63 -12.27 1.96
N ILE A 74 0.84 -13.13 1.30
CA ILE A 74 -0.34 -12.73 0.52
C ILE A 74 -1.34 -11.98 1.40
N ILE A 75 -1.77 -12.61 2.50
CA ILE A 75 -2.84 -12.06 3.34
C ILE A 75 -2.36 -10.80 4.07
N ALA A 76 -1.12 -10.77 4.57
CA ALA A 76 -0.54 -9.63 5.27
C ALA A 76 -0.30 -8.44 4.33
N GLY A 77 0.12 -8.69 3.08
CA GLY A 77 0.28 -7.64 2.06
C GLY A 77 -1.07 -7.01 1.70
N THR A 78 -2.08 -7.84 1.45
CA THR A 78 -3.46 -7.36 1.26
C THR A 78 -3.97 -6.61 2.47
N ALA A 79 -3.80 -7.14 3.68
CA ALA A 79 -4.24 -6.48 4.91
C ALA A 79 -3.57 -5.11 5.10
N THR A 80 -2.29 -4.98 4.76
CA THR A 80 -1.59 -3.69 4.80
C THR A 80 -2.26 -2.68 3.88
N LEU A 81 -2.44 -3.01 2.59
CA LEU A 81 -3.03 -2.07 1.63
C LEU A 81 -4.51 -1.78 1.95
N MET A 82 -5.28 -2.76 2.43
CA MET A 82 -6.65 -2.50 2.91
C MET A 82 -6.64 -1.52 4.08
N GLY A 83 -5.70 -1.70 5.01
CA GLY A 83 -5.51 -0.79 6.13
C GLY A 83 -5.20 0.62 5.65
N GLU A 84 -4.31 0.80 4.67
CA GLU A 84 -3.98 2.11 4.10
C GLU A 84 -5.19 2.80 3.48
N VAL A 85 -5.98 2.07 2.67
CA VAL A 85 -7.23 2.61 2.09
C VAL A 85 -8.18 3.05 3.20
N ILE A 86 -8.39 2.21 4.21
CA ILE A 86 -9.29 2.52 5.34
C ILE A 86 -8.78 3.70 6.15
N GLY A 87 -7.48 3.78 6.44
CA GLY A 87 -6.89 4.88 7.19
C GLY A 87 -7.00 6.20 6.45
N TYR A 88 -6.65 6.20 5.16
CA TYR A 88 -6.70 7.39 4.31
C TYR A 88 -8.14 7.89 4.14
N TYR A 89 -9.03 7.04 3.63
CA TYR A 89 -10.40 7.43 3.34
C TYR A 89 -11.25 7.57 4.61
N GLY A 90 -10.91 6.89 5.69
CA GLY A 90 -11.55 7.06 7.00
C GLY A 90 -11.31 8.46 7.57
N LEU A 91 -10.08 8.98 7.50
CA LEU A 91 -9.80 10.36 7.88
C LEU A 91 -10.40 11.37 6.90
N ALA A 92 -10.38 11.07 5.59
CA ALA A 92 -11.02 11.92 4.58
C ALA A 92 -12.54 12.05 4.84
N LEU A 93 -13.20 10.93 5.14
CA LEU A 93 -14.61 10.89 5.53
C LEU A 93 -14.87 11.69 6.80
N PHE A 94 -14.04 11.50 7.83
CA PHE A 94 -14.19 12.24 9.08
C PHE A 94 -14.05 13.76 8.89
N LYS A 95 -13.11 14.20 8.03
CA LYS A 95 -12.84 15.62 7.80
C LYS A 95 -13.84 16.29 6.85
N TYR A 96 -14.23 15.63 5.77
CA TYR A 96 -14.98 16.24 4.67
C TYR A 96 -16.43 15.71 4.52
N GLY A 97 -16.83 14.70 5.32
CA GLY A 97 -18.11 14.01 5.15
C GLY A 97 -18.09 12.99 3.99
N LEU A 98 -19.26 12.45 3.62
CA LEU A 98 -19.43 11.56 2.45
C LEU A 98 -19.81 12.36 1.19
N PRO A 99 -18.85 12.68 0.29
CA PRO A 99 -19.17 13.00 -1.11
C PRO A 99 -18.32 12.17 -2.10
N ASP A 100 -18.89 11.74 -3.25
CA ASP A 100 -18.34 11.13 -4.51
C ASP A 100 -17.15 10.16 -4.46
N SER A 101 -16.63 9.87 -3.28
CA SER A 101 -15.40 9.15 -2.98
C SER A 101 -15.62 7.65 -2.89
N TYR A 102 -16.87 7.19 -2.83
CA TYR A 102 -17.20 5.76 -2.76
C TYR A 102 -16.60 4.98 -3.93
N ASN A 103 -16.72 5.50 -5.16
CA ASN A 103 -16.16 4.85 -6.34
C ASN A 103 -14.63 4.74 -6.26
N TYR A 104 -13.97 5.78 -5.72
CA TYR A 104 -12.53 5.77 -5.50
C TYR A 104 -12.13 4.78 -4.40
N VAL A 105 -12.84 4.74 -3.27
CA VAL A 105 -12.61 3.76 -2.20
C VAL A 105 -12.69 2.35 -2.76
N VAL A 106 -13.76 2.02 -3.49
CA VAL A 106 -13.95 0.69 -4.09
C VAL A 106 -12.82 0.37 -5.08
N LEU A 107 -12.45 1.31 -5.95
CA LEU A 107 -11.34 1.15 -6.87
C LEU A 107 -10.03 0.82 -6.12
N TRP A 108 -9.70 1.58 -5.08
CA TRP A 108 -8.46 1.37 -4.33
C TRP A 108 -8.48 0.11 -3.48
N LEU A 109 -9.64 -0.33 -2.98
CA LEU A 109 -9.78 -1.66 -2.37
C LEU A 109 -9.52 -2.77 -3.40
N ILE A 110 -10.04 -2.65 -4.63
CA ILE A 110 -9.76 -3.63 -5.70
C ILE A 110 -8.26 -3.65 -6.02
N VAL A 111 -7.65 -2.48 -6.19
CA VAL A 111 -6.20 -2.34 -6.41
C VAL A 111 -5.43 -2.99 -5.25
N GLY A 112 -5.81 -2.75 -4.01
CA GLY A 112 -5.15 -3.35 -2.85
C GLY A 112 -5.30 -4.87 -2.79
N VAL A 113 -6.42 -5.45 -3.24
CA VAL A 113 -6.61 -6.90 -3.33
C VAL A 113 -5.74 -7.52 -4.42
N ILE A 114 -5.46 -6.80 -5.50
CA ILE A 114 -4.59 -7.27 -6.60
C ILE A 114 -3.12 -7.11 -6.23
N PHE A 115 -2.73 -5.93 -5.78
CA PHE A 115 -1.32 -5.58 -5.55
C PHE A 115 -0.82 -5.98 -4.17
N GLY A 116 -1.71 -6.12 -3.18
CA GLY A 116 -1.35 -6.59 -1.84
C GLY A 116 -0.67 -7.95 -1.85
N PRO A 117 -1.24 -8.96 -2.53
CA PRO A 117 -0.58 -10.25 -2.73
C PRO A 117 0.76 -10.14 -3.45
N LEU A 118 0.82 -9.34 -4.53
CA LEU A 118 2.02 -9.20 -5.36
C LEU A 118 3.17 -8.60 -4.54
N PHE A 119 2.94 -7.50 -3.84
CA PHE A 119 3.96 -6.82 -3.05
C PHE A 119 4.25 -7.50 -1.71
N GLY A 120 3.29 -8.23 -1.14
CA GLY A 120 3.54 -9.11 -0.01
C GLY A 120 4.50 -10.25 -0.38
N ILE A 121 4.27 -10.93 -1.50
CA ILE A 121 5.17 -11.98 -2.01
C ILE A 121 6.55 -11.39 -2.37
N ALA A 122 6.58 -10.25 -3.08
CA ALA A 122 7.83 -9.58 -3.44
C ALA A 122 8.64 -9.22 -2.18
N GLY A 123 7.99 -8.66 -1.15
CA GLY A 123 8.62 -8.36 0.14
C GLY A 123 9.26 -9.59 0.77
N MET A 124 8.54 -10.71 0.82
CA MET A 124 9.08 -11.98 1.32
C MET A 124 10.27 -12.49 0.48
N TRP A 125 10.17 -12.38 -0.84
CA TRP A 125 11.21 -12.83 -1.77
C TRP A 125 12.51 -12.02 -1.68
N TRP A 126 12.44 -10.73 -1.36
CA TRP A 126 13.60 -9.87 -1.16
C TRP A 126 14.59 -10.37 -0.11
N ARG A 127 14.11 -11.12 0.90
CA ARG A 127 14.96 -11.74 1.93
C ARG A 127 15.31 -13.19 1.66
N SER A 128 14.88 -13.74 0.53
CA SER A 128 15.13 -15.15 0.22
C SER A 128 16.57 -15.38 -0.22
N ALA A 129 17.14 -16.54 0.11
CA ALA A 129 18.47 -16.93 -0.36
C ALA A 129 18.53 -17.20 -1.88
N ASP A 130 17.36 -17.24 -2.54
CA ASP A 130 17.25 -17.38 -3.99
C ASP A 130 17.50 -16.02 -4.66
N PHE A 131 18.56 -15.97 -5.45
CA PHE A 131 19.01 -14.76 -6.13
C PHE A 131 17.96 -14.21 -7.11
N MET A 132 17.27 -15.09 -7.85
CA MET A 132 16.28 -14.67 -8.86
C MET A 132 15.03 -14.10 -8.20
N ARG A 133 14.57 -14.71 -7.10
CA ARG A 133 13.45 -14.16 -6.32
C ARG A 133 13.75 -12.77 -5.78
N SER A 134 14.97 -12.57 -5.28
CA SER A 134 15.42 -11.26 -4.79
C SER A 134 15.47 -10.22 -5.91
N ILE A 135 16.00 -10.58 -7.09
CA ILE A 135 15.98 -9.68 -8.27
C ILE A 135 14.55 -9.31 -8.66
N ILE A 136 13.65 -10.30 -8.79
CA ILE A 136 12.27 -10.06 -9.18
C ILE A 136 11.58 -9.11 -8.19
N ALA A 137 11.79 -9.32 -6.89
CA ALA A 137 11.24 -8.46 -5.85
C ALA A 137 11.65 -6.99 -6.00
N ILE A 138 12.95 -6.72 -6.17
CA ILE A 138 13.46 -5.36 -6.37
C ILE A 138 12.96 -4.78 -7.68
N ALA A 139 12.97 -5.58 -8.75
CA ALA A 139 12.57 -5.15 -10.08
C ALA A 139 11.10 -4.74 -10.11
N MET A 140 10.22 -5.51 -9.45
CA MET A 140 8.81 -5.17 -9.30
C MET A 140 8.63 -3.83 -8.57
N LEU A 141 9.31 -3.64 -7.43
CA LEU A 141 9.22 -2.39 -6.68
C LEU A 141 9.75 -1.19 -7.49
N SER A 142 10.89 -1.36 -8.13
CA SER A 142 11.53 -0.32 -8.96
C SER A 142 10.66 0.03 -10.17
N ALA A 143 10.07 -0.98 -10.83
CA ALA A 143 9.19 -0.79 -11.96
C ALA A 143 7.95 0.04 -11.60
N THR A 144 7.40 -0.12 -10.39
CA THR A 144 6.27 0.70 -9.93
C THR A 144 6.64 2.17 -9.82
N PHE A 145 7.79 2.49 -9.21
CA PHE A 145 8.28 3.87 -9.13
C PHE A 145 8.55 4.46 -10.51
N ILE A 146 9.15 3.69 -11.42
CA ILE A 146 9.41 4.13 -12.80
C ILE A 146 8.08 4.37 -13.53
N ALA A 147 7.13 3.44 -13.46
CA ALA A 147 5.84 3.55 -14.12
C ALA A 147 5.05 4.77 -13.63
N GLU A 148 5.01 4.99 -12.31
CA GLU A 148 4.33 6.15 -11.72
C GLU A 148 5.03 7.47 -12.08
N GLY A 149 6.37 7.50 -12.04
CA GLY A 149 7.14 8.66 -12.48
C GLY A 149 6.90 9.00 -13.96
N MET A 150 6.89 7.99 -14.83
CA MET A 150 6.57 8.15 -16.26
C MET A 150 5.14 8.65 -16.48
N TYR A 151 4.17 8.15 -15.70
CA TYR A 151 2.79 8.63 -15.74
C TYR A 151 2.70 10.12 -15.42
N TYR A 152 3.35 10.58 -14.35
CA TYR A 152 3.34 11.99 -13.96
C TYR A 152 4.08 12.90 -14.95
N LEU A 153 5.19 12.44 -15.51
CA LEU A 153 5.90 13.18 -16.57
C LEU A 153 5.04 13.33 -17.82
N SER A 154 4.40 12.23 -18.25
CA SER A 154 3.50 12.22 -19.42
C SER A 154 2.31 13.13 -19.20
N TYR A 155 1.67 13.06 -18.03
CA TYR A 155 0.56 13.91 -17.65
C TYR A 155 0.94 15.40 -17.65
N THR A 156 2.10 15.73 -17.07
CA THR A 156 2.61 17.11 -17.04
C THR A 156 2.92 17.63 -18.43
N MET A 157 3.53 16.80 -19.28
CA MET A 157 3.84 17.15 -20.67
C MET A 157 2.55 17.40 -21.47
N TYR A 158 1.56 16.52 -21.35
CA TYR A 158 0.26 16.67 -21.98
C TYR A 158 -0.42 18.00 -21.61
N ARG A 159 -0.42 18.37 -20.31
CA ARG A 159 -0.98 19.66 -19.86
C ARG A 159 -0.25 20.87 -20.41
N ARG A 160 1.08 20.81 -20.55
CA ARG A 160 1.89 21.90 -21.11
C ARG A 160 1.69 22.06 -22.62
N VAL A 161 1.62 20.96 -23.36
CA VAL A 161 1.46 20.96 -24.82
C VAL A 161 0.08 21.46 -25.25
N LEU A 162 -0.98 21.11 -24.51
CA LEU A 162 -2.34 21.54 -24.84
C LEU A 162 -2.70 22.95 -24.34
N GLY A 163 -1.77 23.67 -23.72
CA GLY A 163 -2.00 25.06 -23.29
C GLY A 163 -3.11 25.21 -22.25
N VAL A 164 -3.43 24.16 -21.48
CA VAL A 164 -4.43 24.23 -20.39
C VAL A 164 -3.79 24.92 -19.19
N SER A 165 -3.64 26.24 -19.30
CA SER A 165 -3.12 27.14 -18.26
C SER A 165 -4.25 27.58 -17.33
N LEU A 166 -4.13 27.22 -16.05
CA LEU A 166 -4.70 27.80 -14.82
C LEU A 166 -5.76 28.93 -14.94
N LEU A 167 -6.86 28.72 -15.67
CA LEU A 167 -8.06 29.56 -15.53
C LEU A 167 -9.24 28.81 -14.91
N ASP A 168 -9.17 27.48 -14.72
CA ASP A 168 -10.30 26.66 -14.25
C ASP A 168 -9.96 25.72 -13.08
N CYS A 169 -9.36 26.20 -11.98
CA CYS A 169 -9.24 25.40 -10.75
C CYS A 169 -9.46 26.25 -9.48
N SER A 170 -10.65 26.84 -9.37
CA SER A 170 -11.21 27.39 -8.12
C SER A 170 -12.11 26.40 -7.38
N CYS A 171 -12.05 25.11 -7.70
CA CYS A 171 -12.85 24.08 -7.05
C CYS A 171 -11.97 22.86 -6.76
N PHE A 172 -11.13 22.90 -5.72
CA PHE A 172 -10.64 21.75 -4.92
C PHE A 172 -9.63 22.31 -3.92
N SER A 173 -10.15 23.02 -2.93
CA SER A 173 -9.48 23.43 -1.70
C SER A 173 -10.42 23.15 -0.53
#